data_AF-A0A6B0SHH1-F1
#
_entry.id   AF-A0A6B0SHH1-F1
#
_cell.length_a   1.000
_cell.length_b   1.000
_cell.length_c   1.000
_cell.angle_alpha   90.00
_cell.angle_beta   90.00
_cell.angle_gamma   90.00
#
_symmetry.space_group_name_H-M   'P 1'
#
loop_
_entity.id
_entity.type
_entity.pdbx_description
1 polymer ?
#
loop_
_entity_poly.entity_id
_entity_poly.type
_entity_poly.pdbx_seq_one_letter_code
_entity_poly.pdbx_strand_id
1 'polypeptide(L)' 'MSSPKTFRIKRFLAKKQEQSCPIPQRIRVKTANKLGCTSENRPWRRAKLGPLGPHTGAARCTRSCHPTRQ' A
#
# COMPACT_ATOMS: atom_id res chain seq x y z
N MET A 1 -19.18 10.61 -18.19
CA MET A 1 -18.32 11.77 -17.86
C MET A 1 -17.97 11.73 -16.37
N SER A 2 -16.68 11.83 -16.01
CA SER A 2 -16.27 11.84 -14.60
C SER A 2 -16.45 13.23 -13.99
N SER A 3 -16.83 13.29 -12.70
CA SER A 3 -16.91 14.56 -11.97
C SER A 3 -15.57 15.35 -12.01
N PRO A 4 -15.59 16.68 -12.21
CA PRO A 4 -14.39 17.51 -12.20
C PRO A 4 -13.64 17.42 -10.86
N LYS A 5 -12.39 16.97 -10.91
CA LYS A 5 -11.50 16.93 -9.73
C LYS A 5 -10.56 18.12 -9.74
N THR A 6 -10.28 18.66 -8.55
CA THR A 6 -9.29 19.73 -8.39
C THR A 6 -7.88 19.23 -8.72
N PHE A 7 -6.99 20.16 -9.10
CA PHE A 7 -5.60 19.84 -9.46
C PHE A 7 -4.85 19.12 -8.34
N ARG A 8 -5.07 19.52 -7.08
CA ARG A 8 -4.46 18.88 -5.90
C ARG A 8 -4.86 17.40 -5.77
N ILE A 9 -6.15 17.09 -5.98
CA ILE A 9 -6.66 15.72 -5.93
C ILE A 9 -6.09 14.89 -7.09
N LYS A 10 -6.02 15.46 -8.30
CA LYS A 10 -5.41 14.78 -9.47
C LYS A 10 -3.95 14.40 -9.19
N ARG A 11 -3.14 15.33 -8.65
CA ARG A 11 -1.74 15.07 -8.28
C ARG A 11 -1.61 14.03 -7.17
N PHE A 12 -2.49 14.08 -6.16
CA PHE A 12 -2.51 13.10 -5.07
C PHE A 12 -2.82 11.69 -5.58
N LEU A 13 -3.83 11.55 -6.42
CA LEU A 13 -4.20 10.27 -7.02
C LEU A 13 -3.09 9.73 -7.93
N ALA A 14 -2.44 10.58 -8.72
CA ALA A 14 -1.31 10.17 -9.56
C ALA A 14 -0.14 9.60 -8.73
N LYS A 15 0.25 10.29 -7.65
CA LYS A 15 1.30 9.79 -6.73
C LYS A 15 0.92 8.46 -6.07
N LYS A 16 -0.35 8.30 -5.68
CA LYS A 16 -0.81 7.04 -5.07
C LYS A 16 -0.85 5.89 -6.07
N GLN A 17 -1.17 6.16 -7.33
CA GLN A 17 -1.08 5.18 -8.39
C GLN A 17 0.37 4.71 -8.58
N GLU A 18 1.33 5.63 -8.60
CA GLU A 18 2.76 5.33 -8.75
C GLU A 18 3.31 4.49 -7.59
N GLN A 19 2.91 4.78 -6.35
CA GLN A 19 3.26 3.99 -5.16
C GLN A 19 2.65 2.58 -5.16
N SER A 20 1.48 2.41 -5.79
CA SER A 20 0.79 1.11 -5.85
C SER A 20 1.35 0.18 -6.94
N CYS A 21 2.32 0.63 -7.74
CA CYS A 21 2.91 -0.18 -8.78
C CYS A 21 3.80 -1.29 -8.19
N PRO A 22 3.66 -2.56 -8.65
CA PRO A 22 4.47 -3.66 -8.15
C PRO A 22 5.94 -3.55 -8.59
N ILE A 23 6.86 -4.05 -7.75
CA ILE A 23 8.30 -4.09 -8.07
C ILE A 23 8.53 -4.93 -9.33
N PRO A 24 9.22 -4.39 -10.36
CA PRO A 24 9.53 -5.09 -11.59
C PRO A 24 10.37 -6.36 -11.36
N GLN A 25 10.11 -7.39 -12.16
CA GLN A 25 10.75 -8.70 -12.06
C GLN A 25 12.28 -8.63 -12.17
N ARG A 26 12.84 -7.79 -13.04
CA ARG A 26 14.30 -7.62 -13.18
C ARG A 26 15.00 -7.21 -11.87
N ILE A 27 14.30 -6.44 -11.02
CA ILE A 27 14.81 -6.04 -9.71
C ILE A 27 14.70 -7.20 -8.72
N ARG A 28 13.59 -7.96 -8.78
CA ARG A 28 13.40 -9.16 -7.94
C ARG A 28 14.49 -10.21 -8.18
N VAL A 29 14.86 -10.43 -9.43
CA VAL A 29 15.92 -11.38 -9.81
C VAL A 29 17.29 -10.90 -9.30
N LYS A 30 17.61 -9.60 -9.46
CA LYS A 30 18.85 -9.02 -8.92
C LYS A 30 18.95 -9.11 -7.39
N THR A 31 17.81 -9.07 -6.69
CA THR A 31 17.79 -9.09 -5.22
C THR A 31 17.41 -10.45 -4.63
N ALA A 32 17.40 -11.53 -5.44
CA ALA A 32 17.03 -12.88 -5.01
C ALA A 32 15.72 -12.93 -4.18
N ASN A 33 14.72 -12.13 -4.60
CA ASN A 33 13.42 -11.97 -3.91
C ASN A 33 13.49 -11.51 -2.44
N LYS A 34 14.63 -10.98 -1.96
CA LYS A 34 14.75 -10.41 -0.61
C LYS A 34 13.96 -9.13 -0.43
N LEU A 35 13.71 -8.40 -1.52
CA LEU A 35 12.66 -7.37 -1.61
C LEU A 35 11.28 -8.05 -1.72
N GLY A 36 10.98 -8.93 -0.77
CA GLY A 36 9.75 -9.70 -0.71
C GLY A 36 8.61 -8.83 -0.24
N CYS A 37 7.52 -8.83 -1.02
CA CYS A 37 6.23 -8.20 -0.73
C CYS A 37 6.31 -6.73 -0.26
N THR A 38 6.05 -5.81 -1.19
CA THR A 38 5.88 -4.37 -0.92
C THR A 38 4.80 -4.13 0.14
N SER A 39 5.23 -3.72 1.33
CA SER A 39 4.39 -3.39 2.48
C SER A 39 3.37 -2.28 2.21
N GLU A 40 3.61 -1.43 1.21
CA GLU A 40 2.76 -0.30 0.83
C GLU A 40 1.79 -0.60 -0.32
N ASN A 41 1.79 -1.82 -0.88
CA ASN A 41 0.87 -2.13 -1.95
C ASN A 41 -0.57 -2.23 -1.44
N ARG A 42 -1.36 -1.21 -1.72
CA ARG A 42 -2.69 -1.02 -1.16
C ARG A 42 -3.75 -1.57 -2.12
N PRO A 43 -4.52 -2.61 -1.75
CA PRO A 43 -5.58 -3.12 -2.60
C PRO A 43 -6.73 -2.11 -2.68
N TRP A 44 -7.13 -1.72 -3.90
CA TRP A 44 -8.21 -0.75 -4.12
C TRP A 44 -9.55 -1.12 -3.47
N ARG A 45 -9.82 -2.43 -3.30
CA ARG A 45 -11.02 -2.93 -2.60
C ARG A 45 -10.96 -2.81 -1.08
N ARG A 46 -9.77 -2.90 -0.49
CA ARG A 46 -9.60 -2.94 0.98
C ARG A 46 -9.30 -1.57 1.59
N ALA A 47 -8.96 -0.59 0.76
CA ALA A 47 -8.30 0.62 1.25
C ALA A 47 -8.79 1.88 0.51
N LYS A 48 -9.60 2.71 1.20
CA LYS A 48 -10.16 3.95 0.65
C LYS A 48 -9.09 5.04 0.45
N LEU A 49 -8.98 5.59 -0.76
CA LEU A 49 -8.10 6.71 -1.09
C LEU A 49 -8.82 8.04 -0.82
N GLY A 50 -8.77 8.51 0.44
CA GLY A 50 -9.35 9.80 0.84
C GLY A 50 -8.30 10.92 0.86
N PRO A 51 -8.61 12.15 0.39
CA PRO A 51 -7.74 13.32 0.57
C PRO A 51 -7.70 13.82 2.02
N LEU A 52 -8.75 13.53 2.80
CA LEU A 52 -8.75 13.54 4.27
C LEU A 52 -8.49 12.09 4.67
N GLY A 53 -7.27 11.78 5.12
CA GLY A 53 -6.91 10.42 5.49
C GLY A 53 -7.76 9.90 6.65
N PRO A 54 -7.86 8.57 6.85
CA PRO A 54 -8.29 8.05 8.13
C PRO A 54 -7.19 8.38 9.16
N HIS A 55 -7.46 9.37 10.03
CA HIS A 55 -6.83 9.43 11.35
C HIS A 55 -7.44 8.31 12.18
N THR A 56 -7.07 7.07 11.88
CA THR A 56 -7.42 5.96 12.74
C THR A 56 -6.22 5.05 12.71
N GLY A 57 -5.57 5.00 13.86
CA GLY A 57 -4.28 4.38 14.05
C GLY A 57 -4.20 3.04 13.35
N ALA A 58 -3.03 2.79 12.77
CA ALA A 58 -2.57 1.43 12.60
C ALA A 58 -2.81 0.73 13.95
N ALA A 59 -3.84 -0.12 14.02
CA ALA A 59 -3.95 -1.09 15.08
C ALA A 59 -2.63 -1.84 15.03
N ARG A 60 -1.79 -1.57 16.03
CA ARG A 60 -0.56 -2.29 16.30
C ARG A 60 -1.00 -3.75 16.31
N CYS A 61 -0.63 -4.50 15.27
CA CYS A 61 -0.82 -5.94 15.26
C CYS A 61 0.02 -6.48 16.41
N THR A 62 -0.57 -6.57 17.60
CA THR A 62 -0.09 -7.42 18.67
C THR A 62 -0.40 -8.85 18.23
N ARG A 63 0.41 -9.35 17.29
CA ARG A 63 0.56 -10.79 17.13
C ARG A 63 1.26 -11.25 18.39
N SER A 64 0.44 -11.62 19.38
CA SER A 64 0.86 -12.46 20.49
C SER A 64 1.38 -13.75 19.87
N CYS A 65 2.71 -13.90 19.80
CA CYS A 65 3.35 -15.15 19.48
C CYS A 65 3.09 -16.09 20.66
N HIS A 66 2.08 -16.94 20.57
CA HIS A 66 1.98 -18.12 21.43
C HIS A 66 2.97 -19.17 20.92
N PRO A 67 3.91 -19.67 21.75
CA PRO A 67 4.66 -20.85 21.41
C PRO A 67 3.75 -22.06 21.67
N THR A 68 3.27 -22.72 20.62
CA THR A 68 2.73 -24.07 20.77
C THR A 68 3.91 -25.02 20.85
N ARG A 69 4.17 -25.44 22.08
CA ARG A 69 5.03 -26.55 22.49
C ARG A 69 4.57 -27.84 21.82
N GLN A 70 5.48 -28.51 21.12
CA GLN A 70 5.63 -29.97 21.13
C GLN A 70 7.12 -30.27 21.26
#